data_AF-A0A811QAE8-F1
#
_entry.id   AF-A0A811QAE8-F1
#
_cell.length_a   1.000
_cell.length_b   1.000
_cell.length_c   1.000
_cell.angle_alpha   90.00
_cell.angle_beta   90.00
_cell.angle_gamma   90.00
#
_symmetry.space_group_name_H-M   'P 1'
#
loop_
_entity.id
_entity.type
_entity.pdbx_description
1 polymer ?
#
loop_
_entity_poly.entity_id
_entity_poly.type
_entity_poly.pdbx_seq_one_letter_code
_entity_poly.pdbx_strand_id
1 'polypeptide(L)'
;MGAATVPRRRSLLIARATTKSAEHQEPAAIPADGAHRASGRWRRAVMLFSAAAALTGATTAAISQSARADEERAGGWSDIEDLSDPRVQDIGKWAVSEHNTQTGSNMQFVGVLIGRKQVVAGVNYILTLETKGSRAPLWEASVFDPLPGGGKRQLNSFLPLIR
;
A
#
# COMPACT_ATOMS: atom_id res chain seq x y z
N MET A 1 -52.63 -17.26 42.44
CA MET A 1 -51.46 -18.14 42.19
C MET A 1 -50.92 -17.85 40.80
N GLY A 2 -49.61 -18.01 40.56
CA GLY A 2 -49.00 -17.74 39.25
C GLY A 2 -47.78 -16.80 39.34
N ALA A 3 -46.66 -17.30 39.87
CA ALA A 3 -45.38 -16.60 39.82
C ALA A 3 -44.60 -17.05 38.58
N ALA A 4 -44.03 -16.11 37.82
CA ALA A 4 -43.21 -16.38 36.65
C ALA A 4 -41.80 -15.76 36.84
N THR A 5 -40.80 -16.61 37.04
CA THR A 5 -39.43 -16.19 37.36
C THR A 5 -38.67 -15.69 36.13
N VAL A 6 -38.20 -14.44 36.16
CA VAL A 6 -37.27 -13.91 35.14
C VAL A 6 -35.84 -14.38 35.46
N PRO A 7 -35.14 -15.07 34.54
CA PRO A 7 -33.81 -15.61 34.81
C PRO A 7 -32.71 -14.54 34.74
N ARG A 8 -31.96 -14.36 35.84
CA ARG A 8 -30.68 -13.64 35.84
C ARG A 8 -29.67 -14.35 34.94
N ARG A 9 -29.19 -13.70 33.87
CA ARG A 9 -27.93 -14.06 33.21
C ARG A 9 -26.78 -13.18 33.70
N ARG A 10 -25.71 -13.82 34.18
CA ARG A 10 -24.40 -13.21 34.46
C ARG A 10 -23.42 -13.70 33.39
N SER A 11 -22.63 -12.79 32.83
CA SER A 11 -21.50 -13.09 31.93
C SER A 11 -20.35 -12.15 32.30
N LEU A 12 -19.52 -12.51 33.27
CA LEU A 12 -18.33 -13.38 33.14
C LEU A 12 -17.14 -12.58 32.60
N LEU A 13 -16.39 -12.00 33.54
CA LEU A 13 -15.14 -11.28 33.32
C LEU A 13 -14.03 -12.27 32.93
N ILE A 14 -13.36 -12.04 31.80
CA ILE A 14 -12.21 -12.84 31.38
C ILE A 14 -10.93 -12.15 31.87
N ALA A 15 -10.42 -12.60 33.02
CA ALA A 15 -9.08 -12.24 33.46
C ALA A 15 -8.04 -13.03 32.66
N ARG A 16 -7.01 -12.35 32.12
CA ARG A 16 -5.79 -13.01 31.62
C ARG A 16 -4.74 -12.99 32.72
N ALA A 17 -4.40 -14.18 33.22
CA ALA A 17 -3.30 -14.40 34.15
C ALA A 17 -1.93 -14.26 33.45
N THR A 18 -0.87 -14.18 34.25
CA THR A 18 0.51 -13.89 33.83
C THR A 18 1.44 -15.11 33.97
N THR A 19 2.76 -14.88 33.96
CA THR A 19 3.85 -15.88 34.00
C THR A 19 4.10 -16.60 32.66
N LYS A 20 5.30 -17.12 32.36
CA LYS A 20 6.50 -17.32 33.21
C LYS A 20 7.80 -17.03 32.44
N SER A 21 8.87 -16.73 33.18
CA SER A 21 10.19 -16.31 32.71
C SER A 21 10.99 -17.37 31.92
N ALA A 22 11.90 -16.88 31.08
CA ALA A 22 13.20 -17.49 30.82
C ALA A 22 14.26 -16.38 30.70
N GLU A 23 15.33 -16.45 31.50
CA GLU A 23 16.40 -15.45 31.60
C GLU A 23 17.74 -16.18 31.78
N HIS A 24 18.80 -15.73 31.10
CA HIS A 24 20.17 -16.21 31.37
C HIS A 24 21.26 -15.20 30.96
N GLN A 25 21.86 -14.57 31.99
CA GLN A 25 23.13 -13.85 32.04
C GLN A 25 24.32 -14.69 31.51
N GLU A 26 25.52 -14.19 31.16
CA GLU A 26 26.11 -12.88 30.76
C GLU A 26 27.64 -13.12 30.55
N PRO A 27 28.57 -12.13 30.39
CA PRO A 27 28.51 -10.70 30.10
C PRO A 27 29.24 -10.42 28.74
N ALA A 28 29.93 -9.31 28.39
CA ALA A 28 30.13 -7.93 28.88
C ALA A 28 30.54 -7.05 27.67
N ALA A 29 30.32 -5.71 27.70
CA ALA A 29 31.27 -4.66 27.25
C ALA A 29 30.62 -3.25 27.18
N ILE A 30 31.22 -2.27 27.86
CA ILE A 30 30.97 -0.80 27.76
C ILE A 30 32.18 -0.07 28.40
N PRO A 31 32.41 1.24 28.19
CA PRO A 31 31.86 2.18 27.21
C PRO A 31 32.91 3.09 26.51
N ALA A 32 32.49 3.83 25.48
CA ALA A 32 32.90 5.22 25.12
C ALA A 32 32.05 5.66 23.89
N ASP A 33 31.03 6.51 24.03
CA ASP A 33 31.06 7.99 24.15
C ASP A 33 31.07 8.70 22.76
N GLY A 34 30.52 9.92 22.65
CA GLY A 34 30.67 10.75 21.43
C GLY A 34 29.43 11.23 20.65
N ALA A 35 28.30 11.51 21.30
CA ALA A 35 27.36 12.61 20.96
C ALA A 35 26.68 12.75 19.55
N HIS A 36 25.78 13.75 19.47
CA HIS A 36 25.11 14.35 18.28
C HIS A 36 24.21 13.43 17.41
N ARG A 37 22.87 13.53 17.42
CA ARG A 37 21.94 14.65 17.05
C ARG A 37 21.58 14.69 15.54
N ALA A 38 20.28 14.47 15.28
CA ALA A 38 19.47 14.89 14.12
C ALA A 38 19.49 14.09 12.79
N SER A 39 18.29 13.62 12.41
CA SER A 39 17.68 13.61 11.06
C SER A 39 18.48 13.10 9.85
N GLY A 40 18.21 11.84 9.49
CA GLY A 40 17.73 11.42 8.16
C GLY A 40 18.33 12.03 6.89
N ARG A 41 19.19 11.25 6.21
CA ARG A 41 19.36 11.34 4.75
C ARG A 41 19.95 10.05 4.17
N TRP A 42 19.11 9.24 3.51
CA TRP A 42 19.55 8.09 2.73
C TRP A 42 20.30 8.56 1.47
N ARG A 43 21.64 8.61 1.49
CA ARG A 43 22.46 8.77 0.28
C ARG A 43 23.68 7.85 0.28
N ARG A 44 23.51 6.74 -0.44
CA ARG A 44 24.48 6.02 -1.28
C ARG A 44 25.95 6.05 -0.81
N ALA A 45 26.45 4.88 -0.40
CA ALA A 45 27.88 4.65 -0.23
C ALA A 45 28.65 5.03 -1.51
N VAL A 46 29.68 5.85 -1.37
CA VAL A 46 30.65 6.12 -2.44
C VAL A 46 31.65 4.98 -2.45
N MET A 47 31.62 4.14 -3.48
CA MET A 47 32.71 3.17 -3.69
C MET A 47 33.96 3.92 -4.14
N LEU A 48 35.05 3.78 -3.39
CA LEU A 48 36.37 4.23 -3.80
C LEU A 48 36.98 3.20 -4.77
N PHE A 49 36.85 3.46 -6.07
CA PHE A 49 37.67 2.80 -7.09
C PHE A 49 38.70 3.80 -7.61
N SER A 50 39.96 3.58 -7.25
CA SER A 50 41.10 4.38 -7.73
C SER A 50 41.33 4.19 -9.23
N ALA A 51 41.73 5.25 -9.92
CA ALA A 51 41.83 5.29 -11.37
C ALA A 51 43.17 4.79 -11.92
N ALA A 52 43.12 4.26 -13.15
CA ALA A 52 44.24 4.21 -14.10
C ALA A 52 43.66 4.41 -15.51
N ALA A 53 44.37 5.14 -16.38
CA ALA A 53 43.88 5.50 -17.71
C ALA A 53 44.95 5.26 -18.79
N ALA A 54 44.54 4.75 -19.95
CA ALA A 54 45.33 4.64 -21.17
C ALA A 54 44.40 4.73 -22.40
N LEU A 55 44.94 5.11 -23.55
CA LEU A 55 44.20 5.54 -24.74
C LEU A 55 44.17 4.47 -25.84
N THR A 56 43.07 4.34 -26.59
CA THR A 56 43.03 4.33 -28.08
C THR A 56 41.62 4.03 -28.61
N GLY A 57 41.36 4.45 -29.87
CA GLY A 57 40.36 3.83 -30.75
C GLY A 57 38.93 4.37 -30.67
N ALA A 58 38.34 4.66 -31.83
CA ALA A 58 36.94 5.06 -31.96
C ALA A 58 36.17 4.01 -32.78
N THR A 59 34.99 3.60 -32.30
CA THR A 59 33.81 3.32 -33.16
C THR A 59 32.54 3.14 -32.34
N THR A 60 31.41 3.53 -32.95
CA THR A 60 30.01 3.15 -32.63
C THR A 60 29.50 3.40 -31.20
N ALA A 61 28.61 4.40 -31.07
CA ALA A 61 27.69 4.48 -29.94
C ALA A 61 26.62 3.37 -30.06
N ALA A 62 26.90 2.19 -29.52
CA ALA A 62 25.90 1.15 -29.31
C ALA A 62 24.95 1.60 -28.20
N ILE A 63 23.91 2.36 -28.56
CA ILE A 63 22.81 2.69 -27.66
C ILE A 63 22.06 1.39 -27.40
N SER A 64 22.39 0.71 -26.30
CA SER A 64 21.67 -0.47 -25.82
C SER A 64 20.27 -0.07 -25.35
N GLN A 65 19.39 0.18 -26.30
CA GLN A 65 17.97 0.38 -26.09
C GLN A 65 17.36 -0.94 -25.64
N SER A 66 17.51 -1.25 -24.36
CA SER A 66 16.66 -2.22 -23.68
C SER A 66 15.25 -1.62 -23.60
N ALA A 67 14.54 -1.67 -24.72
CA ALA A 67 13.09 -1.57 -24.76
C ALA A 67 12.55 -2.75 -23.95
N ARG A 68 12.47 -2.56 -22.63
CA ARG A 68 11.77 -3.49 -21.75
C ARG A 68 10.30 -3.36 -22.14
N ALA A 69 9.78 -4.37 -22.83
CA ALA A 69 8.36 -4.67 -22.70
C ALA A 69 8.08 -4.77 -21.19
N ASP A 70 7.06 -4.08 -20.70
CA ASP A 70 6.69 -4.12 -19.28
C ASP A 70 6.00 -5.45 -18.99
N GLU A 71 6.81 -6.50 -18.90
CA GLU A 71 6.38 -7.85 -18.56
C GLU A 71 5.94 -7.83 -17.09
N GLU A 72 4.62 -7.69 -16.90
CA GLU A 72 3.96 -7.35 -15.65
C GLU A 72 4.25 -8.38 -14.54
N ARG A 73 5.37 -8.16 -13.84
CA ARG A 73 6.00 -9.13 -12.97
C ARG A 73 5.18 -9.38 -11.71
N ALA A 74 4.42 -10.49 -11.73
CA ALA A 74 3.57 -10.93 -10.63
C ALA A 74 4.25 -10.81 -9.25
N GLY A 75 3.50 -10.29 -8.28
CA GLY A 75 3.95 -9.99 -6.92
C GLY A 75 4.51 -8.58 -6.70
N GLY A 76 4.96 -7.86 -7.73
CA GLY A 76 5.44 -6.48 -7.62
C GLY A 76 4.33 -5.42 -7.65
N TRP A 77 4.49 -4.31 -6.94
CA TRP A 77 3.69 -3.10 -7.14
C TRP A 77 4.31 -2.23 -8.25
N SER A 78 3.66 -2.16 -9.41
CA SER A 78 3.97 -1.22 -10.49
C SER A 78 3.06 0.00 -10.46
N ASP A 79 3.48 1.07 -11.12
CA ASP A 79 2.68 2.27 -11.31
C ASP A 79 1.84 2.10 -12.60
N ILE A 80 0.68 2.76 -12.68
CA ILE A 80 -0.22 2.65 -13.84
C ILE A 80 0.10 3.79 -14.82
N GLU A 81 0.67 3.44 -15.98
CA GLU A 81 1.02 4.42 -17.02
C GLU A 81 -0.23 4.98 -17.72
N ASP A 82 -1.10 4.13 -18.26
CA ASP A 82 -2.38 4.57 -18.84
C ASP A 82 -3.50 4.62 -17.78
N LEU A 83 -3.69 5.80 -17.22
CA LEU A 83 -4.81 6.10 -16.32
C LEU A 83 -6.15 6.24 -17.06
N SER A 84 -6.15 6.30 -18.40
CA SER A 84 -7.34 6.35 -19.24
C SER A 84 -7.88 4.96 -19.61
N ASP A 85 -7.13 3.90 -19.30
CA ASP A 85 -7.52 2.50 -19.49
C ASP A 85 -8.97 2.28 -18.99
N PRO A 86 -9.90 1.80 -19.85
CA PRO A 86 -11.29 1.55 -19.47
C PRO A 86 -11.47 0.69 -18.22
N ARG A 87 -10.54 -0.23 -17.92
CA ARG A 87 -10.56 -1.07 -16.71
C ARG A 87 -10.16 -0.27 -15.47
N VAL A 88 -9.12 0.55 -15.56
CA VAL A 88 -8.68 1.44 -14.46
C VAL A 88 -9.79 2.46 -14.13
N GLN A 89 -10.45 2.99 -15.16
CA GLN A 89 -11.59 3.88 -15.05
C GLN A 89 -12.86 3.18 -14.50
N ASP A 90 -13.13 1.92 -14.89
CA ASP A 90 -14.19 1.08 -14.29
C ASP A 90 -13.96 0.86 -12.79
N ILE A 91 -12.75 0.52 -12.39
CA ILE A 91 -12.40 0.27 -10.98
C ILE A 91 -12.55 1.55 -10.14
N GLY A 92 -12.10 2.70 -10.67
CA GLY A 92 -12.30 3.99 -10.01
C GLY A 92 -13.77 4.37 -9.84
N LYS A 93 -14.60 4.21 -10.89
CA LYS A 93 -16.06 4.44 -10.85
C LYS A 93 -16.74 3.50 -9.84
N TRP A 94 -16.36 2.23 -9.86
CA TRP A 94 -16.88 1.22 -8.94
C TRP A 94 -16.54 1.56 -7.48
N ALA A 95 -15.31 1.98 -7.19
CA ALA A 95 -14.90 2.34 -5.83
C ALA A 95 -15.73 3.49 -5.24
N VAL A 96 -16.03 4.53 -6.05
CA VAL A 96 -16.91 5.63 -5.64
C VAL A 96 -18.36 5.15 -5.45
N SER A 97 -18.88 4.31 -6.37
CA SER A 97 -20.24 3.76 -6.27
C SER A 97 -20.42 2.86 -5.04
N GLU A 98 -19.42 2.04 -4.72
CA GLU A 98 -19.39 1.17 -3.56
C GLU A 98 -19.29 1.99 -2.27
N HIS A 99 -18.41 2.99 -2.21
CA HIS A 99 -18.32 3.90 -1.05
C HIS A 99 -19.61 4.68 -0.81
N ASN A 100 -20.22 5.24 -1.86
CA ASN A 100 -21.54 5.90 -1.80
C ASN A 100 -22.59 4.96 -1.19
N THR A 101 -22.61 3.70 -1.64
CA THR A 101 -23.54 2.66 -1.17
C THR A 101 -23.32 2.29 0.29
N GLN A 102 -22.07 2.15 0.72
CA GLN A 102 -21.70 1.80 2.10
C GLN A 102 -21.92 2.95 3.11
N THR A 103 -21.88 4.20 2.66
CA THR A 103 -21.94 5.38 3.55
C THR A 103 -23.21 6.22 3.42
N GLY A 104 -24.05 5.97 2.43
CA GLY A 104 -25.19 6.83 2.09
C GLY A 104 -24.78 8.18 1.49
N SER A 105 -23.55 8.30 0.99
CA SER A 105 -23.06 9.52 0.32
C SER A 105 -23.37 9.50 -1.20
N ASN A 106 -23.21 10.65 -1.85
CA ASN A 106 -23.51 10.83 -3.27
C ASN A 106 -22.39 11.64 -3.95
N MET A 107 -21.17 11.10 -3.90
CA MET A 107 -20.00 11.64 -4.58
C MET A 107 -20.00 11.22 -6.04
N GLN A 108 -19.64 12.13 -6.94
CA GLN A 108 -19.52 11.86 -8.37
C GLN A 108 -18.06 11.58 -8.71
N PHE A 109 -17.78 10.43 -9.33
CA PHE A 109 -16.47 10.12 -9.90
C PHE A 109 -16.16 11.08 -11.07
N VAL A 110 -14.94 11.61 -11.10
CA VAL A 110 -14.44 12.43 -12.23
C VAL A 110 -13.38 11.67 -13.02
N GLY A 111 -12.38 11.11 -12.35
CA GLY A 111 -11.26 10.43 -12.99
C GLY A 111 -10.27 9.82 -11.99
N VAL A 112 -9.31 9.06 -12.51
CA VAL A 112 -8.11 8.60 -11.78
C VAL A 112 -6.97 9.57 -12.10
N LEU A 113 -6.28 10.10 -11.09
CA LEU A 113 -5.18 11.07 -11.26
C LEU A 113 -3.79 10.44 -11.16
N ILE A 114 -3.64 9.41 -10.34
CA ILE A 114 -2.52 8.48 -10.29
C ILE A 114 -3.02 7.11 -9.82
N GLY A 115 -2.32 6.05 -10.17
CA GLY A 115 -2.66 4.70 -9.73
C GLY A 115 -1.45 3.79 -9.66
N ARG A 116 -1.54 2.76 -8.81
CA ARG A 116 -0.57 1.67 -8.68
C ARG A 116 -1.31 0.34 -8.69
N LYS A 117 -0.72 -0.69 -9.29
CA LYS A 117 -1.29 -2.05 -9.39
C LYS A 117 -0.30 -3.12 -8.93
N GLN A 118 -0.82 -4.26 -8.49
CA GLN A 118 -0.04 -5.45 -8.16
C GLN A 118 -0.81 -6.71 -8.59
N VAL A 119 -0.23 -7.49 -9.49
CA VAL A 119 -0.79 -8.78 -9.92
C VAL A 119 -0.56 -9.86 -8.86
N VAL A 120 -1.66 -10.53 -8.51
CA VAL A 120 -1.79 -11.60 -7.51
C VAL A 120 -2.75 -12.68 -8.09
N ALA A 121 -3.60 -13.33 -7.28
CA ALA A 121 -4.75 -14.13 -7.76
C ALA A 121 -5.91 -13.22 -8.26
N GLY A 122 -5.58 -12.23 -9.09
CA GLY A 122 -6.36 -11.03 -9.39
C GLY A 122 -5.42 -9.83 -9.45
N VAL A 123 -5.93 -8.62 -9.27
CA VAL A 123 -5.11 -7.40 -9.21
C VAL A 123 -5.52 -6.55 -8.02
N ASN A 124 -4.55 -6.17 -7.19
CA ASN A 124 -4.71 -5.12 -6.19
C ASN A 124 -4.46 -3.77 -6.86
N TYR A 125 -5.29 -2.77 -6.55
CA TYR A 125 -5.17 -1.39 -7.00
C TYR A 125 -5.09 -0.44 -5.80
N ILE A 126 -4.28 0.61 -5.94
CA ILE A 126 -4.32 1.81 -5.10
C ILE A 126 -4.47 2.99 -6.07
N LEU A 127 -5.61 3.67 -6.05
CA LEU A 127 -5.95 4.75 -6.98
C LEU A 127 -6.18 6.06 -6.22
N THR A 128 -5.60 7.16 -6.71
CA THR A 128 -6.05 8.50 -6.33
C THR A 128 -7.13 8.95 -7.30
N LEU A 129 -8.32 9.21 -6.77
CA LEU A 129 -9.52 9.57 -7.51
C LEU A 129 -9.84 11.06 -7.33
N GLU A 130 -10.22 11.74 -8.41
CA GLU A 130 -10.91 13.04 -8.34
C GLU A 130 -12.42 12.81 -8.20
N THR A 131 -13.06 13.53 -7.28
CA THR A 131 -14.50 13.46 -7.03
C THR A 131 -15.15 14.85 -6.93
N LYS A 132 -16.45 14.92 -7.26
CA LYS A 132 -17.30 16.11 -7.09
C LYS A 132 -18.45 15.83 -6.14
N GLY A 133 -18.99 16.87 -5.51
CA GLY A 133 -20.04 16.74 -4.48
C GLY A 133 -19.55 16.27 -3.10
N SER A 134 -18.22 16.21 -2.90
CA SER A 134 -17.57 15.79 -1.65
C SER A 134 -16.87 16.95 -0.95
N ARG A 135 -16.63 16.83 0.38
CA ARG A 135 -15.84 17.82 1.14
C ARG A 135 -14.35 17.78 0.81
N ALA A 136 -13.84 16.62 0.37
CA ALA A 136 -12.49 16.47 -0.13
C ALA A 136 -12.56 16.24 -1.65
N PRO A 137 -11.82 16.99 -2.49
CA PRO A 137 -11.84 16.78 -3.94
C PRO A 137 -11.11 15.49 -4.34
N LEU A 138 -10.15 15.03 -3.53
CA LEU A 138 -9.28 13.89 -3.80
C LEU A 138 -9.46 12.79 -2.75
N TRP A 139 -9.45 11.54 -3.20
CA TRP A 139 -9.62 10.34 -2.37
C TRP A 139 -8.63 9.26 -2.79
N GLU A 140 -8.11 8.48 -1.84
CA GLU A 140 -7.40 7.23 -2.11
C GLU A 140 -8.37 6.06 -1.95
N ALA A 141 -8.42 5.19 -2.96
CA ALA A 141 -9.18 3.94 -2.94
C ALA A 141 -8.25 2.74 -3.09
N SER A 142 -8.30 1.79 -2.14
CA SER A 142 -7.67 0.47 -2.29
C SER A 142 -8.73 -0.55 -2.68
N VAL A 143 -8.52 -1.24 -3.80
CA VAL A 143 -9.47 -2.20 -4.39
C VAL A 143 -8.77 -3.51 -4.71
N PHE A 144 -9.41 -4.64 -4.45
CA PHE A 144 -9.01 -5.93 -5.00
C PHE A 144 -10.01 -6.39 -6.08
N ASP A 145 -9.50 -6.67 -7.27
CA ASP A 145 -10.24 -7.10 -8.46
C ASP A 145 -9.84 -8.55 -8.80
N PRO A 146 -10.68 -9.56 -8.45
CA PRO A 146 -10.32 -10.96 -8.63
C PRO A 146 -10.34 -11.41 -10.11
N LEU A 147 -9.64 -12.51 -10.41
CA LEU A 147 -9.70 -13.16 -11.72
C LEU A 147 -11.13 -13.62 -12.07
N PRO A 148 -11.48 -13.71 -13.37
CA PRO A 148 -12.75 -14.28 -13.82
C PRO A 148 -13.00 -15.68 -13.24
N GLY A 149 -14.21 -15.95 -12.75
CA GLY A 149 -14.55 -17.17 -12.02
C GLY A 149 -14.14 -17.18 -10.54
N GLY A 150 -13.45 -16.13 -10.07
CA GLY A 150 -13.15 -15.91 -8.65
C GLY A 150 -14.32 -15.30 -7.87
N GLY A 151 -13.99 -14.61 -6.77
CA GLY A 151 -14.97 -13.93 -5.92
C GLY A 151 -15.53 -12.62 -6.50
N LYS A 152 -16.14 -11.80 -5.65
CA LYS A 152 -16.51 -10.42 -5.98
C LYS A 152 -15.32 -9.47 -5.76
N ARG A 153 -15.31 -8.35 -6.50
CA ARG A 153 -14.43 -7.19 -6.26
C ARG A 153 -14.66 -6.64 -4.84
N GLN A 154 -13.60 -6.16 -4.19
CA GLN A 154 -13.60 -5.73 -2.79
C GLN A 154 -13.01 -4.33 -2.64
N LEU A 155 -13.67 -3.47 -1.86
CA LEU A 155 -13.19 -2.14 -1.49
C LEU A 155 -12.50 -2.25 -0.12
N ASN A 156 -11.18 -2.23 -0.10
CA ASN A 156 -10.38 -2.46 1.10
C ASN A 156 -10.25 -1.17 1.93
N SER A 157 -10.17 -0.02 1.27
CA SER A 157 -10.19 1.31 1.90
C SER A 157 -10.69 2.38 0.93
N PHE A 158 -11.26 3.46 1.47
CA PHE A 158 -11.63 4.66 0.73
C PHE A 158 -11.48 5.87 1.67
N LEU A 159 -10.44 6.68 1.47
CA LEU A 159 -9.97 7.70 2.43
C LEU A 159 -9.79 9.07 1.76
N PRO A 160 -10.16 10.19 2.42
CA PRO A 160 -10.01 11.52 1.85
C PRO A 160 -8.54 11.97 1.90
N LEU A 161 -8.01 12.45 0.78
CA LEU A 161 -6.68 13.03 0.70
C LEU A 161 -6.76 14.53 1.06
N ILE A 162 -6.61 14.81 2.35
CA ILE A 162 -6.49 16.17 2.88
C ILE A 162 -5.15 16.78 2.41
N ARG A 163 -5.19 18.06 2.03
CA ARG A 163 -4.03 18.91 1.72
C ARG A 163 -4.14 20.21 2.51
#